data_AF-A0A1H9UTM8-F1
#
_entry.id   AF-A0A1H9UTM8-F1
#
_cell.length_a   1.000
_cell.length_b   1.000
_cell.length_c   1.000
_cell.angle_alpha   90.00
_cell.angle_beta   90.00
_cell.angle_gamma   90.00
#
_symmetry.space_group_name_H-M   'P 1'
#
loop_
_entity.id
_entity.type
_entity.pdbx_description
1 polymer ?
#
loop_
_entity_poly.entity_id
_entity_poly.type
_entity_poly.pdbx_seq_one_letter_code
_entity_poly.pdbx_strand_id
1 'polypeptide(L)'
;MAIFAYDIAISEDLAKRNAGPGFLIHDSGMFADVDERQTAIALEVAYSSAKAFGYQHIITMNSDNVPVEDFEDIEFFEDSIVLYLRDGDDSGRLLGQRI
;
A
#
# COMPACT_ATOMS: atom_id res chain seq x y z
N MET A 1 -5.24 4.31 -13.18
CA MET A 1 -4.53 5.47 -12.62
C MET A 1 -5.40 6.70 -12.36
N ALA A 2 -6.41 7.03 -13.19
CA ALA A 2 -7.28 8.18 -12.90
C ALA A 2 -8.06 8.04 -11.58
N ILE A 3 -8.62 6.85 -11.31
CA ILE A 3 -9.31 6.56 -10.04
C ILE A 3 -8.34 6.66 -8.86
N PHE A 4 -7.16 6.03 -8.97
CA PHE A 4 -6.10 6.14 -7.96
C PHE A 4 -5.77 7.61 -7.62
N ALA A 5 -5.50 8.46 -8.63
CA ALA A 5 -5.18 9.86 -8.39
C ALA A 5 -6.36 10.64 -7.77
N TYR A 6 -7.59 10.32 -8.17
CA TYR A 6 -8.79 10.90 -7.56
C TYR A 6 -8.91 10.52 -6.08
N ASP A 7 -8.72 9.24 -5.76
CA ASP A 7 -8.83 8.73 -4.39
C ASP A 7 -7.78 9.35 -3.45
N ILE A 8 -6.53 9.50 -3.94
CA ILE A 8 -5.47 10.21 -3.22
C ILE A 8 -5.88 11.66 -2.96
N ALA A 9 -6.35 12.39 -3.97
CA ALA A 9 -6.76 13.78 -3.82
C ALA A 9 -7.91 13.96 -2.81
N ILE A 10 -8.90 13.05 -2.82
CA ILE A 10 -9.98 13.05 -1.82
C ILE A 10 -9.43 12.76 -0.42
N SER A 11 -8.52 11.80 -0.29
CA SER A 11 -7.90 11.43 0.99
C SER A 11 -7.11 12.58 1.59
N GLU A 12 -6.34 13.29 0.76
CA GLU A 12 -5.62 14.51 1.14
C GLU A 12 -6.55 15.63 1.65
N ASP A 13 -7.64 15.88 0.93
CA ASP A 13 -8.64 16.91 1.29
C ASP A 13 -9.40 16.54 2.58
N LEU A 14 -9.77 15.27 2.75
CA LEU A 14 -10.37 14.77 3.99
C LEU A 14 -9.41 14.89 5.17
N ALA A 15 -8.16 14.46 5.01
CA ALA A 15 -7.14 14.54 6.06
C ALA A 15 -6.85 15.98 6.49
N LYS A 16 -6.72 16.92 5.53
CA LYS A 16 -6.54 18.37 5.81
C LYS A 16 -7.67 18.96 6.66
N ARG A 17 -8.90 18.47 6.47
CA ARG A 17 -10.08 18.92 7.22
C ARG A 17 -10.32 18.13 8.50
N ASN A 18 -9.43 17.20 8.84
CA ASN A 18 -9.58 16.24 9.93
C ASN A 18 -10.95 15.53 9.89
N ALA A 19 -11.33 15.10 8.67
CA ALA A 19 -12.60 14.46 8.37
C ALA A 19 -12.38 13.09 7.73
N GLY A 20 -13.43 12.26 7.72
CA GLY A 20 -13.37 10.94 7.13
C GLY A 20 -12.69 9.89 8.03
N PRO A 21 -12.37 8.71 7.48
CA PRO A 21 -11.96 7.55 8.26
C PRO A 21 -10.48 7.55 8.67
N GLY A 22 -9.65 8.45 8.12
CA GLY A 22 -8.19 8.45 8.35
C GLY A 22 -7.43 7.37 7.56
N PHE A 23 -8.09 6.67 6.63
CA PHE A 23 -7.45 5.70 5.75
C PHE A 23 -8.12 5.60 4.37
N LEU A 24 -7.36 5.12 3.39
CA LEU A 24 -7.76 4.74 2.03
C LEU A 24 -7.44 3.26 1.83
N ILE A 25 -8.38 2.47 1.30
CA ILE A 25 -8.14 1.04 1.00
C ILE A 25 -8.32 0.80 -0.50
N HIS A 26 -7.34 0.14 -1.11
CA HIS A 26 -7.44 -0.41 -2.46
C HIS A 26 -7.25 -1.92 -2.42
N ASP A 27 -8.15 -2.65 -3.06
CA ASP A 27 -7.97 -4.09 -3.25
C ASP A 27 -6.96 -4.38 -4.38
N SER A 28 -6.67 -5.66 -4.63
CA SER A 28 -5.71 -6.08 -5.65
C SER A 28 -6.15 -5.71 -7.07
N GLY A 29 -7.44 -5.41 -7.30
CA GLY A 29 -7.95 -4.99 -8.60
C GLY A 29 -7.42 -3.63 -9.04
N MET A 30 -7.01 -2.76 -8.10
CA MET A 30 -6.49 -1.43 -8.43
C MET A 30 -5.21 -1.48 -9.30
N PHE A 31 -4.41 -2.53 -9.14
CA PHE A 31 -3.10 -2.69 -9.79
C PHE A 31 -3.02 -3.89 -10.75
N ALA A 32 -4.10 -4.67 -10.91
CA ALA A 32 -4.06 -5.95 -11.63
C ALA A 32 -3.60 -5.85 -13.09
N ASP A 33 -3.95 -4.77 -13.79
CA ASP A 33 -3.60 -4.54 -15.20
C ASP A 33 -2.63 -3.36 -15.39
N VAL A 34 -1.91 -2.96 -14.33
CA VAL A 34 -0.99 -1.83 -14.33
C VAL A 34 0.44 -2.37 -14.46
N ASP A 35 1.27 -1.75 -15.29
CA ASP A 35 2.66 -2.17 -15.41
C ASP A 35 3.45 -1.92 -14.11
N GLU A 36 4.52 -2.69 -13.89
CA GLU A 36 5.30 -2.71 -12.65
C GLU A 36 5.88 -1.32 -12.32
N ARG A 37 6.36 -0.59 -13.33
CA ARG A 37 6.88 0.79 -13.15
C ARG A 37 5.81 1.76 -12.69
N GLN A 38 4.64 1.72 -13.32
CA GLN A 38 3.51 2.56 -12.90
C GLN A 38 3.03 2.19 -11.50
N THR A 39 3.06 0.89 -11.16
CA THR A 39 2.72 0.42 -9.82
C THR A 39 3.72 0.95 -8.80
N ALA A 40 5.03 0.87 -9.06
CA ALA A 40 6.07 1.39 -8.17
C ALA A 40 5.88 2.88 -7.88
N ILE A 41 5.73 3.69 -8.94
CA ILE A 41 5.47 5.14 -8.83
C ILE A 41 4.20 5.41 -8.02
N ALA A 42 3.13 4.65 -8.25
CA ALA A 42 1.89 4.83 -7.52
C ALA A 42 2.04 4.54 -6.02
N LEU A 43 2.77 3.49 -5.64
CA LEU A 43 3.04 3.14 -4.25
C LEU A 43 3.87 4.22 -3.55
N GLU A 44 4.89 4.76 -4.21
CA GLU A 44 5.74 5.84 -3.68
C GLU A 44 4.96 7.14 -3.48
N VAL A 45 4.11 7.49 -4.46
CA VAL A 45 3.22 8.65 -4.39
C VAL A 45 2.24 8.49 -3.22
N ALA A 46 1.63 7.32 -3.08
CA ALA A 46 0.67 7.07 -2.00
C ALA A 46 1.36 7.09 -0.63
N TYR A 47 2.53 6.47 -0.49
CA TYR A 47 3.33 6.50 0.74
C TYR A 47 3.68 7.95 1.13
N SER A 48 4.19 8.73 0.18
CA SER A 48 4.56 10.12 0.41
C SER A 48 3.35 10.99 0.80
N SER A 49 2.20 10.79 0.13
CA SER A 49 0.95 11.50 0.43
C SER A 49 0.42 11.11 1.82
N ALA A 50 0.31 9.82 2.12
CA ALA A 50 -0.13 9.31 3.42
C ALA A 50 0.69 9.89 4.57
N LYS A 51 2.02 9.90 4.43
CA LYS A 51 2.97 10.47 5.40
C LYS A 51 2.81 11.98 5.56
N ALA A 52 2.65 12.72 4.47
CA ALA A 52 2.54 14.17 4.49
C ALA A 52 1.21 14.68 5.07
N PHE A 53 0.12 13.93 4.86
CA PHE A 53 -1.23 14.35 5.23
C PHE A 53 -1.79 13.66 6.47
N GLY A 54 -1.16 12.60 6.96
CA GLY A 54 -1.54 11.92 8.20
C GLY A 54 -2.75 10.99 8.05
N TYR A 55 -2.82 10.25 6.93
CA TYR A 55 -3.77 9.15 6.73
C TYR A 55 -3.02 7.86 6.39
N GLN A 56 -3.69 6.70 6.43
CA GLN A 56 -3.10 5.42 6.04
C GLN A 56 -3.56 5.00 4.64
N HIS A 57 -2.65 4.56 3.78
CA HIS A 57 -3.02 3.85 2.55
C HIS A 57 -2.81 2.34 2.77
N ILE A 58 -3.88 1.58 2.61
CA ILE A 58 -3.89 0.13 2.81
C ILE A 58 -4.15 -0.51 1.45
N ILE A 59 -3.25 -1.40 1.03
CA ILE A 59 -3.38 -2.12 -0.23
C ILE A 59 -3.35 -3.62 0.00
N THR A 60 -4.10 -4.34 -0.81
CA THR A 60 -3.89 -5.79 -0.98
C THR A 60 -3.25 -6.02 -2.33
N MET A 61 -2.17 -6.80 -2.38
CA MET A 61 -1.45 -7.11 -3.60
C MET A 61 -0.89 -8.53 -3.50
N ASN A 62 -0.82 -9.24 -4.62
CA ASN A 62 -0.11 -10.52 -4.65
C ASN A 62 1.39 -10.25 -4.50
N SER A 63 2.10 -11.12 -3.80
CA SER A 63 3.52 -10.95 -3.52
C SER A 63 4.40 -10.92 -4.77
N ASP A 64 3.99 -11.61 -5.84
CA ASP A 64 4.67 -11.62 -7.14
C ASP A 64 4.44 -10.34 -7.96
N ASN A 65 3.41 -9.55 -7.62
CA ASN A 65 3.12 -8.26 -8.27
C ASN A 65 3.80 -7.08 -7.57
N VAL A 66 4.54 -7.30 -6.48
CA VAL A 66 5.27 -6.22 -5.81
C VAL A 66 6.45 -5.80 -6.70
N PRO A 67 6.51 -4.53 -7.17
CA PRO A 67 7.49 -4.10 -8.16
C PRO A 67 8.82 -3.70 -7.51
N VAL A 68 9.45 -4.65 -6.81
CA VAL A 68 10.65 -4.41 -5.97
C VAL A 68 11.79 -3.78 -6.76
N GLU A 69 11.98 -4.20 -8.01
CA GLU A 69 13.08 -3.74 -8.89
C GLU A 69 12.83 -2.35 -9.50
N ASP A 70 11.59 -1.84 -9.46
CA ASP A 70 11.22 -0.56 -10.06
C ASP A 70 11.05 0.57 -9.03
N PHE A 71 11.21 0.28 -7.73
CA PHE A 71 11.22 1.33 -6.69
C PHE A 71 12.47 2.22 -6.83
N GLU A 72 12.28 3.54 -6.71
CA GLU A 72 13.37 4.51 -6.59
C GLU A 72 14.08 4.39 -5.24
N ASP A 73 13.32 4.09 -4.19
CA ASP A 73 13.83 3.88 -2.83
C ASP A 73 13.18 2.65 -2.20
N ILE A 74 13.89 1.51 -2.20
CA ILE A 74 13.37 0.28 -1.61
C ILE A 74 13.21 0.35 -0.08
N GLU A 75 13.89 1.29 0.60
CA GLU A 75 13.87 1.39 2.06
C GLU A 75 12.45 1.68 2.58
N PHE A 76 11.64 2.50 1.88
CA PHE A 76 10.27 2.76 2.31
C PHE A 76 9.43 1.47 2.33
N PHE A 77 9.68 0.57 1.39
CA PHE A 77 8.96 -0.69 1.29
C PHE A 77 9.41 -1.62 2.41
N GLU A 78 10.72 -1.81 2.60
CA GLU A 78 11.27 -2.67 3.65
C GLU A 78 10.85 -2.21 5.06
N ASP A 79 10.93 -0.91 5.35
CA ASP A 79 10.52 -0.31 6.62
C ASP A 79 9.01 -0.45 6.88
N SER A 80 8.21 -0.60 5.83
CA SER A 80 6.76 -0.80 5.95
C SER A 80 6.38 -2.25 6.31
N ILE A 81 7.34 -3.18 6.30
CA ILE A 81 7.05 -4.59 6.58
C ILE A 81 7.03 -4.85 8.08
N VAL A 82 5.83 -4.87 8.63
CA VAL A 82 5.60 -5.13 10.06
C VAL A 82 5.44 -6.62 10.39
N LEU A 83 5.06 -7.44 9.41
CA LEU A 83 4.79 -8.87 9.60
C LEU A 83 4.99 -9.64 8.29
N TYR A 84 5.77 -10.71 8.35
CA TYR A 84 5.84 -11.70 7.28
C TYR A 84 5.04 -12.94 7.69
N LEU A 85 4.06 -13.31 6.87
CA LEU A 85 3.27 -14.52 7.08
C LEU A 85 3.87 -15.67 6.25
N ARG A 86 4.15 -16.80 6.91
CA ARG A 86 4.76 -18.01 6.33
C ARG A 86 4.17 -19.26 6.99
N ASP A 87 3.97 -20.31 6.21
CA ASP A 87 3.44 -21.58 6.69
C ASP A 87 4.48 -22.50 7.37
N GLY A 88 5.75 -22.11 7.35
CA GLY A 88 6.88 -22.94 7.78
C GLY A 88 7.00 -23.18 9.28
N ASP A 89 6.54 -22.23 10.10
CA ASP A 89 6.57 -22.31 11.57
C ASP A 89 5.43 -21.49 12.19
N ASP A 90 5.24 -21.64 13.51
CA ASP A 90 4.16 -20.98 14.25
C ASP A 90 4.33 -19.44 14.34
N SER A 91 5.56 -18.92 14.14
CA SER A 91 5.86 -17.48 14.22
C SER A 91 5.42 -16.70 12.97
N GLY A 92 5.30 -17.39 11.84
CA GLY A 92 4.79 -16.82 10.57
C GLY A 92 3.28 -17.00 10.36
N ARG A 93 2.54 -17.60 11.30
CA ARG A 93 1.10 -17.89 11.09
C ARG A 93 0.21 -16.70 11.43
N LEU A 94 -0.83 -16.49 10.61
CA LEU A 94 -1.84 -15.46 10.91
C LEU A 94 -2.58 -15.84 12.19
N LEU A 95 -2.41 -15.03 13.23
CA LEU A 95 -2.96 -15.28 14.58
C LEU A 95 -2.53 -16.63 15.20
N GLY A 96 -1.36 -17.17 14.80
CA GLY A 96 -0.89 -18.48 15.25
C GLY A 96 -1.69 -19.67 14.69
N GLN A 97 -2.62 -19.43 13.75
CA GLN A 97 -3.41 -20.47 13.11
C GLN A 97 -2.99 -20.69 11.66
N ARG A 98 -3.10 -21.95 11.22
CA ARG A 98 -2.97 -22.31 9.81
C ARG A 98 -4.32 -22.06 9.14
N ILE A 99 -4.37 -21.13 8.19
CA ILE A 99 -5.56 -20.76 7.42
C ILE A 99 -5.48 -21.41 6.04
#